data_AF-A0A9D7BQ60-F1
#
_entry.id   AF-A0A9D7BQ60-F1
#
_cell.length_a   1.000
_cell.length_b   1.000
_cell.length_c   1.000
_cell.angle_alpha   90.00
_cell.angle_beta   90.00
_cell.angle_gamma   90.00
#
_symmetry.space_group_name_H-M   'P 1'
#
loop_
_entity.id
_entity.type
_entity.pdbx_description
1 polymer ?
#
loop_
_entity_poly.entity_id
_entity_poly.type
_entity_poly.pdbx_seq_one_letter_code
_entity_poly.pdbx_strand_id
1 'polypeptide(L)'
;MRHLILLLSMISVFMSTAYLPLKQMYTPSKELTESEKAGLLLMREEEKLAFEVYTTMYKKWDHHVFYNILQSEERHGSMVKDLIVKYKLQDPYSEEFGKYTSPQLQQQYNNLITKGNGSLTDAFTAGAMIEDMDVSDLDRLLAETKNPDLLKFTDILTMDQKTI
;
A
#
# COMPACT_ATOMS: atom_id res chain seq x y z
N MET A 1 -44.85 -5.07 -78.30
CA MET A 1 -44.08 -3.81 -78.36
C MET A 1 -43.86 -3.30 -76.95
N ARG A 2 -42.60 -2.94 -76.64
CA ARG A 2 -42.10 -2.15 -75.47
C ARG A 2 -42.09 -2.89 -74.11
N HIS A 3 -40.92 -3.40 -73.73
CA HIS A 3 -40.00 -2.90 -72.67
C HIS A 3 -40.55 -3.20 -71.26
N LEU A 4 -39.85 -3.90 -70.36
CA LEU A 4 -38.63 -3.43 -69.71
C LEU A 4 -38.07 -4.55 -68.79
N ILE A 5 -36.76 -4.78 -68.88
CA ILE A 5 -35.94 -5.62 -67.98
C ILE A 5 -35.77 -4.89 -66.65
N LEU A 6 -35.87 -5.57 -65.50
CA LEU A 6 -35.10 -5.21 -64.29
C LEU A 6 -34.85 -6.46 -63.41
N LEU A 7 -33.63 -6.97 -63.53
CA LEU A 7 -32.93 -7.82 -62.56
C LEU A 7 -32.53 -6.98 -61.34
N LEU A 8 -32.81 -7.44 -60.12
CA LEU A 8 -32.09 -7.09 -58.90
C LEU A 8 -32.32 -8.23 -57.88
N SER A 9 -31.47 -9.25 -57.87
CA SER A 9 -30.25 -9.32 -57.04
C SER A 9 -30.56 -9.29 -55.54
N MET A 10 -30.73 -10.47 -54.94
CA MET A 10 -30.58 -10.66 -53.50
C MET A 10 -29.18 -10.23 -53.08
N ILE A 11 -29.07 -9.15 -52.32
CA ILE A 11 -27.85 -8.83 -51.57
C ILE A 11 -28.23 -8.97 -50.09
N SER A 12 -27.89 -10.10 -49.49
CA SER A 12 -27.86 -10.21 -48.04
C SER A 12 -26.71 -9.35 -47.53
N VAL A 13 -27.02 -8.20 -46.97
CA VAL A 13 -26.02 -7.42 -46.23
C VAL A 13 -25.82 -8.10 -44.89
N PHE A 14 -24.78 -8.93 -44.78
CA PHE A 14 -24.24 -9.31 -43.48
C PHE A 14 -23.58 -8.05 -42.90
N MET A 15 -24.31 -7.31 -42.05
CA MET A 15 -23.67 -6.34 -41.16
C MET A 15 -22.89 -7.13 -40.10
N SER A 16 -21.64 -7.43 -40.39
CA SER A 16 -20.69 -7.84 -39.37
C SER A 16 -20.39 -6.62 -38.50
N THR A 17 -21.11 -6.46 -37.40
CA THR A 17 -20.68 -5.58 -36.32
C THR A 17 -19.42 -6.18 -35.72
N ALA A 18 -18.26 -5.71 -36.17
CA ALA A 18 -17.02 -5.94 -35.44
C ALA A 18 -17.19 -5.28 -34.06
N TYR A 19 -17.49 -6.08 -33.04
CA TYR A 19 -17.29 -5.68 -31.67
C TYR A 19 -15.78 -5.54 -31.49
N LEU A 20 -15.26 -4.33 -31.60
CA LEU A 20 -13.99 -4.01 -30.95
C LEU A 20 -14.26 -4.13 -29.45
N PRO A 21 -13.65 -5.09 -28.72
CA PRO A 21 -13.64 -4.97 -27.27
C PRO A 21 -12.96 -3.62 -26.98
N LEU A 22 -13.62 -2.78 -26.19
CA LEU A 22 -12.99 -1.60 -25.61
C LEU A 22 -11.77 -2.11 -24.84
N LYS A 23 -10.60 -2.13 -25.49
CA LYS A 23 -9.33 -2.24 -24.79
C LYS A 23 -9.27 -0.96 -23.99
N GLN A 24 -9.68 -1.05 -22.72
CA GLN A 24 -9.75 0.07 -21.81
C GLN A 24 -8.42 0.80 -21.89
N MET A 25 -8.42 1.98 -22.53
CA MET A 25 -7.25 2.84 -22.62
C MET A 25 -7.06 3.42 -21.22
N TYR A 26 -6.43 2.63 -20.37
CA TYR A 26 -6.22 2.96 -18.98
C TYR A 26 -5.05 3.94 -18.91
N THR A 27 -5.35 5.23 -18.91
CA THR A 27 -4.37 6.26 -18.57
C THR A 27 -4.06 6.13 -17.08
N PRO A 28 -2.77 6.07 -16.66
CA PRO A 28 -2.42 6.16 -15.25
C PRO A 28 -3.11 7.38 -14.63
N SER A 29 -3.94 7.16 -13.62
CA SER A 29 -4.59 8.26 -12.90
C SER A 29 -3.51 9.02 -12.14
N LYS A 30 -3.48 10.35 -12.29
CA LYS A 30 -2.67 11.23 -11.44
C LYS A 30 -3.27 11.41 -10.05
N GLU A 31 -4.54 11.08 -9.86
CA GLU A 31 -5.23 11.20 -8.57
C GLU A 31 -5.35 9.83 -7.90
N LEU A 32 -5.29 9.82 -6.56
CA LEU A 32 -5.53 8.63 -5.77
C LEU A 32 -7.03 8.35 -5.66
N THR A 33 -7.39 7.09 -5.80
CA THR A 33 -8.68 6.54 -5.39
C THR A 33 -8.84 6.58 -3.87
N GLU A 34 -10.06 6.44 -3.37
CA GLU A 34 -10.30 6.43 -1.92
C GLU A 34 -9.64 5.23 -1.22
N SER A 35 -9.53 4.07 -1.89
CA SER A 35 -8.79 2.91 -1.36
C SER A 35 -7.30 3.22 -1.22
N GLU A 36 -6.69 3.80 -2.26
CA GLU A 36 -5.28 4.21 -2.23
C GLU A 36 -4.99 5.27 -1.16
N LYS A 37 -5.90 6.23 -0.95
CA LYS A 37 -5.79 7.20 0.15
C LYS A 37 -5.86 6.51 1.50
N ALA A 38 -6.84 5.63 1.71
CA ALA A 38 -6.98 4.91 2.96
C ALA A 38 -5.75 4.03 3.26
N GLY A 39 -5.23 3.34 2.25
CA GLY A 39 -3.99 2.55 2.35
C GLY A 39 -2.79 3.41 2.76
N LEU A 40 -2.56 4.55 2.10
CA LEU A 40 -1.46 5.46 2.48
C LEU A 40 -1.58 5.98 3.91
N LEU A 41 -2.79 6.33 4.35
CA LEU A 41 -3.01 6.85 5.70
C LEU A 41 -2.80 5.76 6.75
N LEU A 42 -3.21 4.52 6.46
CA LEU A 42 -2.97 3.37 7.33
C LEU A 42 -1.47 3.09 7.44
N MET A 43 -0.78 3.02 6.30
CA MET A 43 0.67 2.81 6.26
C MET A 43 1.44 3.87 7.06
N ARG A 44 1.00 5.14 7.02
CA ARG A 44 1.64 6.21 7.80
C ARG A 44 1.63 5.92 9.30
N GLU A 45 0.58 5.28 9.80
CA GLU A 45 0.47 4.86 11.18
C GLU A 45 1.16 3.51 11.45
N GLU A 46 1.20 2.60 10.47
CA GLU A 46 1.95 1.33 10.55
C GLU A 46 3.45 1.57 10.70
N GLU A 47 4.04 2.44 9.87
CA GLU A 47 5.47 2.80 9.98
C GLU A 47 5.79 3.47 11.34
N LYS A 48 4.86 4.27 11.87
CA LYS A 48 4.96 4.82 13.23
C LYS A 48 4.95 3.70 14.27
N LEU A 49 4.06 2.73 14.13
CA LEU A 49 3.97 1.57 15.02
C LEU A 49 5.27 0.78 15.03
N ALA A 50 5.82 0.48 13.86
CA ALA A 50 7.10 -0.20 13.71
C ALA A 50 8.23 0.58 14.40
N PHE A 51 8.37 1.87 14.08
CA PHE A 51 9.36 2.76 14.69
C PHE A 51 9.28 2.77 16.22
N GLU A 52 8.09 2.94 16.80
CA GLU A 52 7.90 3.02 18.25
C GLU A 52 8.13 1.69 18.96
N VAL A 53 7.70 0.57 18.36
CA VAL A 53 7.95 -0.77 18.91
C VAL A 53 9.45 -1.06 18.90
N TYR A 54 10.14 -0.84 17.79
CA TYR A 54 11.58 -1.07 17.71
C TYR A 54 12.40 -0.13 18.61
N THR A 55 11.96 1.13 18.74
CA THR A 55 12.52 2.05 19.74
C THR A 55 12.39 1.50 21.16
N THR A 56 11.24 0.91 21.49
CA THR A 56 11.02 0.29 22.81
C THR A 56 11.87 -0.95 22.99
N MET A 57 11.96 -1.82 21.98
CA MET A 57 12.76 -3.05 22.03
C MET A 57 14.25 -2.75 22.13
N TYR A 58 14.76 -1.74 21.41
CA TYR A 58 16.15 -1.31 21.52
C TYR A 58 16.46 -0.80 22.93
N LYS A 59 15.62 0.08 23.49
CA LYS A 59 15.81 0.61 24.85
C LYS A 59 15.83 -0.48 25.92
N LYS A 60 15.03 -1.54 25.74
CA LYS A 60 14.91 -2.62 26.72
C LYS A 60 16.03 -3.66 26.61
N TRP A 61 16.33 -4.07 25.39
CA TRP A 61 17.19 -5.23 25.14
C TRP A 61 18.59 -4.86 24.68
N ASP A 62 18.83 -3.60 24.30
CA ASP A 62 20.11 -3.07 23.82
C ASP A 62 20.70 -3.89 22.66
N HIS A 63 19.84 -4.51 21.85
CA HIS A 63 20.26 -5.33 20.72
C HIS A 63 20.32 -4.48 19.46
N HIS A 64 21.51 -4.44 18.83
CA HIS A 64 21.80 -3.54 17.71
C HIS A 64 20.87 -3.70 16.50
N VAL A 65 20.30 -4.89 16.29
CA VAL A 65 19.32 -5.11 15.21
C VAL A 65 18.11 -4.17 15.33
N PHE A 66 17.57 -3.96 16.53
CA PHE A 66 16.42 -3.07 16.73
C PHE A 66 16.78 -1.61 16.44
N TYR A 67 18.03 -1.21 16.71
CA TYR A 67 18.52 0.12 16.36
C TYR A 67 18.61 0.31 14.84
N ASN A 68 19.12 -0.68 14.11
CA ASN A 68 19.21 -0.56 12.66
C ASN A 68 17.82 -0.50 12.01
N ILE A 69 16.89 -1.33 12.51
CA ILE A 69 15.52 -1.38 11.99
C ILE A 69 14.76 -0.09 12.30
N LEU A 70 14.76 0.42 13.54
CA LEU A 70 14.04 1.66 13.84
C LEU A 70 14.50 2.84 12.97
N GLN A 71 15.77 2.86 12.54
CA GLN A 71 16.27 3.88 11.61
C GLN A 71 15.70 3.71 10.21
N SER A 72 15.40 2.48 9.77
CA SER A 72 14.68 2.21 8.52
C SER A 72 13.24 2.68 8.61
N GLU A 73 12.52 2.35 9.69
CA GLU A 73 11.11 2.75 9.84
C GLU A 73 10.92 4.27 9.92
N GLU A 74 11.89 4.99 10.48
CA GLU A 74 11.89 6.46 10.43
C GLU A 74 11.97 7.00 8.98
N ARG A 75 12.76 6.34 8.12
CA ARG A 75 12.86 6.69 6.70
C ARG A 75 11.60 6.30 5.94
N HIS A 76 11.08 5.09 6.14
CA HIS A 76 9.84 4.63 5.52
C HIS A 76 8.68 5.55 5.85
N GLY A 77 8.48 5.88 7.14
CA GLY A 77 7.48 6.83 7.57
C GLY A 77 7.61 8.20 6.90
N SER A 78 8.85 8.67 6.70
CA SER A 78 9.10 9.92 5.97
C SER A 78 8.71 9.84 4.48
N MET A 79 8.97 8.70 3.82
CA MET A 79 8.53 8.47 2.44
C MET A 79 7.00 8.47 2.31
N VAL A 80 6.28 7.84 3.25
CA VAL A 80 4.80 7.89 3.28
C VAL A 80 4.31 9.33 3.46
N LYS A 81 4.94 10.09 4.37
CA LYS A 81 4.61 11.49 4.63
C LYS A 81 4.77 12.36 3.39
N ASP A 82 5.83 12.15 2.60
CA ASP A 82 6.05 12.89 1.36
C ASP A 82 4.90 12.65 0.35
N LEU A 83 4.37 11.43 0.27
CA LEU A 83 3.20 11.13 -0.55
C LEU A 83 1.92 11.79 -0.01
N ILE A 84 1.68 11.72 1.30
CA ILE A 84 0.55 12.39 1.96
C ILE A 84 0.56 13.90 1.63
N VAL A 85 1.71 14.55 1.74
CA VAL A 85 1.88 15.97 1.39
C VAL A 85 1.65 16.21 -0.09
N LYS A 86 2.25 15.40 -0.97
CA LYS A 86 2.09 15.51 -2.43
C LYS A 86 0.63 15.43 -2.87
N TYR A 87 -0.13 14.53 -2.26
CA TYR A 87 -1.55 14.31 -2.53
C TYR A 87 -2.49 15.17 -1.67
N LYS A 88 -1.94 16.06 -0.83
CA LYS A 88 -2.68 17.00 0.02
C LYS A 88 -3.69 16.30 0.95
N LEU A 89 -3.30 15.16 1.49
CA LEU A 89 -4.10 14.42 2.46
C LEU A 89 -3.83 14.95 3.88
N GLN A 90 -4.78 14.75 4.79
CA GLN A 90 -4.58 15.04 6.20
C GLN A 90 -3.76 13.90 6.83
N ASP A 91 -2.58 14.22 7.37
CA ASP A 91 -1.71 13.23 8.04
C ASP A 91 -2.37 12.75 9.36
N PRO A 92 -2.58 11.44 9.55
CA PRO A 92 -3.14 10.89 10.79
C PRO A 92 -2.10 10.77 11.91
N TYR A 93 -0.81 11.01 11.62
CA TYR A 93 0.29 10.84 12.55
C TYR A 93 0.09 11.66 13.84
N SER A 94 0.05 10.95 14.97
CA SER A 94 0.12 11.55 16.30
C SER A 94 1.56 11.68 16.77
N GLU A 95 1.93 12.83 17.33
CA GLU A 95 3.24 13.03 17.97
C GLU A 95 3.32 12.37 19.37
N GLU A 96 2.19 11.91 19.92
CA GLU A 96 2.16 11.22 21.21
C GLU A 96 2.54 9.74 21.05
N PHE A 97 3.57 9.33 21.79
CA PHE A 97 4.07 7.95 21.77
C PHE A 97 3.00 6.94 22.20
N GLY A 98 2.83 5.89 21.42
CA GLY A 98 1.85 4.84 21.67
C GLY A 98 0.40 5.24 21.36
N LYS A 99 0.16 6.37 20.69
CA LYS A 99 -1.18 6.79 20.23
C LYS A 99 -1.35 6.62 18.74
N TYR A 100 -2.49 6.06 18.36
CA TYR A 100 -2.91 5.80 16.99
C TYR A 100 -4.37 6.20 16.81
N THR A 101 -4.69 6.79 15.67
CA THR A 101 -6.06 7.11 15.26
C THR A 101 -6.79 5.84 14.82
N SER A 102 -6.11 4.90 14.15
CA SER A 102 -6.61 3.56 13.86
C SER A 102 -6.76 2.73 15.14
N PRO A 103 -8.00 2.30 15.50
CA PRO A 103 -8.22 1.44 16.67
C PRO A 103 -7.55 0.07 16.52
N GLN A 104 -7.43 -0.43 15.28
CA GLN A 104 -6.75 -1.69 14.99
C GLN A 104 -5.26 -1.59 15.29
N LEU A 105 -4.59 -0.55 14.79
CA LEU A 105 -3.16 -0.33 15.06
C LEU A 105 -2.91 -0.04 16.53
N GLN A 106 -3.82 0.69 17.21
CA GLN A 106 -3.74 0.89 18.65
C GLN A 106 -3.74 -0.43 19.42
N GLN A 107 -4.59 -1.38 19.04
CA GLN A 107 -4.64 -2.71 19.64
C GLN A 107 -3.38 -3.53 19.32
N GLN A 108 -2.92 -3.51 18.07
CA GLN A 108 -1.71 -4.21 17.66
C GLN A 108 -0.47 -3.68 18.38
N TYR A 109 -0.30 -2.36 18.48
CA TYR A 109 0.78 -1.73 19.25
C TYR A 109 0.81 -2.25 20.69
N ASN A 110 -0.34 -2.24 21.38
CA ASN A 110 -0.43 -2.72 22.77
C ASN A 110 -0.02 -4.20 22.89
N ASN A 111 -0.43 -5.04 21.93
CA ASN A 111 -0.10 -6.46 21.90
C ASN A 111 1.40 -6.69 21.66
N LEU A 112 1.98 -5.98 20.69
CA LEU A 112 3.39 -6.09 20.31
C LEU A 112 4.31 -5.61 21.43
N ILE A 113 3.96 -4.50 22.09
CA ILE A 113 4.68 -4.01 23.28
C ILE A 113 4.61 -5.04 24.40
N THR A 114 3.42 -5.59 24.68
CA THR A 114 3.26 -6.60 25.74
C THR A 114 4.12 -7.83 25.44
N LYS A 115 4.05 -8.35 24.21
CA LYS A 115 4.82 -9.51 23.76
C LYS A 115 6.33 -9.25 23.82
N GLY A 116 6.80 -8.21 23.15
CA GLY A 116 8.24 -7.91 23.06
C GLY A 116 8.88 -7.56 24.41
N ASN A 117 8.09 -7.16 25.40
CA ASN A 117 8.57 -6.97 26.77
C ASN A 117 8.78 -8.28 27.55
N GLY A 118 8.21 -9.40 27.10
CA GLY A 118 8.26 -10.69 27.80
C GLY A 118 9.64 -11.34 27.78
N SER A 119 10.28 -11.40 26.61
CA SER A 119 11.62 -11.96 26.43
C SER A 119 12.28 -11.41 25.16
N LEU A 120 13.61 -11.55 25.03
CA LEU A 120 14.31 -11.16 23.80
C LEU A 120 13.81 -11.95 22.58
N THR A 121 13.54 -13.25 22.75
CA THR A 121 12.94 -14.08 21.68
C THR A 121 11.54 -13.59 21.30
N ASP A 122 10.73 -13.17 22.27
CA ASP A 122 9.42 -12.58 22.00
C ASP A 122 9.53 -11.22 21.31
N ALA A 123 10.58 -10.44 21.60
CA ALA A 123 10.86 -9.18 20.92
C ALA A 123 11.21 -9.40 19.44
N PHE A 124 12.04 -10.40 19.12
CA PHE A 124 12.28 -10.78 17.73
C PHE A 124 11.03 -11.29 17.05
N THR A 125 10.19 -12.06 17.77
CA THR A 125 8.91 -12.51 17.22
C THR A 125 7.96 -11.33 16.97
N ALA A 126 7.92 -10.34 17.86
CA ALA A 126 7.13 -9.13 17.66
C ALA A 126 7.62 -8.32 16.45
N GLY A 127 8.93 -8.23 16.23
CA GLY A 127 9.50 -7.64 15.03
C GLY A 127 9.05 -8.37 13.75
N ALA A 128 9.19 -9.68 13.69
CA ALA A 128 8.74 -10.46 12.53
C ALA A 128 7.22 -10.31 12.26
N MET A 129 6.40 -10.13 13.29
CA MET A 129 4.96 -9.87 13.13
C MET A 129 4.67 -8.49 12.54
N ILE A 130 5.52 -7.50 12.79
CA ILE A 130 5.42 -6.17 12.18
C ILE A 130 5.75 -6.29 10.71
N GLU A 131 6.88 -6.90 10.36
CA GLU A 131 7.31 -7.01 8.96
C GLU A 131 6.33 -7.82 8.09
N ASP A 132 5.73 -8.90 8.63
CA ASP A 132 4.72 -9.68 7.92
C ASP A 132 3.45 -8.86 7.64
N MET A 133 3.04 -8.02 8.60
CA MET A 133 1.91 -7.10 8.43
C MET A 133 2.23 -6.05 7.36
N ASP A 134 3.37 -5.36 7.47
CA ASP A 134 3.77 -4.30 6.55
C ASP A 134 3.89 -4.83 5.10
N VAL A 135 4.53 -6.01 4.91
CA VAL A 135 4.62 -6.65 3.59
C VAL A 135 3.24 -7.04 3.06
N SER A 136 2.35 -7.58 3.90
CA SER A 136 0.99 -7.94 3.48
C SER A 136 0.20 -6.71 3.02
N ASP A 137 0.31 -5.59 3.73
CA ASP A 137 -0.42 -4.37 3.40
C ASP A 137 0.17 -3.67 2.16
N LEU A 138 1.49 -3.71 1.97
CA LEU A 138 2.17 -3.28 0.75
C LEU A 138 1.77 -4.11 -0.48
N ASP A 139 1.75 -5.45 -0.36
CA ASP A 139 1.36 -6.35 -1.46
C ASP A 139 -0.10 -6.10 -1.89
N ARG A 140 -0.99 -5.81 -0.94
CA ARG A 140 -2.38 -5.42 -1.23
C ARG A 140 -2.43 -4.08 -1.97
N LEU A 141 -1.70 -3.05 -1.50
CA LEU A 141 -1.68 -1.75 -2.18
C LEU A 141 -1.15 -1.87 -3.61
N LEU A 142 -0.09 -2.66 -3.81
CA LEU A 142 0.51 -2.94 -5.11
C LEU A 142 -0.47 -3.64 -6.07
N ALA A 143 -1.29 -4.57 -5.56
CA ALA A 143 -2.28 -5.29 -6.37
C ALA A 143 -3.44 -4.39 -6.84
N GLU A 144 -3.77 -3.34 -6.09
CA GLU A 144 -4.90 -2.45 -6.37
C GLU A 144 -4.50 -1.20 -7.16
N THR A 145 -3.27 -0.69 -6.94
CA THR A 145 -2.85 0.60 -7.50
C THR A 145 -2.40 0.48 -8.96
N LYS A 146 -2.68 1.54 -9.71
CA LYS A 146 -2.05 1.82 -11.02
C LYS A 146 -1.42 3.20 -11.06
N ASN A 147 -1.33 3.86 -9.90
CA ASN A 147 -0.70 5.15 -9.74
C ASN A 147 0.82 4.96 -9.77
N PRO A 148 1.54 5.63 -10.68
CA PRO A 148 2.98 5.41 -10.84
C PRO A 148 3.80 5.82 -9.62
N ASP A 149 3.32 6.79 -8.83
CA ASP A 149 4.00 7.17 -7.59
C ASP A 149 3.85 6.08 -6.52
N LEU A 150 2.68 5.47 -6.41
CA LEU A 150 2.44 4.37 -5.48
C LEU A 150 3.19 3.12 -5.88
N LEU A 151 3.20 2.75 -7.17
CA LEU A 151 3.97 1.62 -7.67
C LEU A 151 5.46 1.75 -7.32
N LYS A 152 6.04 2.92 -7.61
CA LYS A 152 7.45 3.19 -7.28
C LYS A 152 7.71 3.12 -5.78
N PHE A 153 6.78 3.67 -4.98
CA PHE A 153 6.90 3.70 -3.54
C PHE A 153 6.80 2.30 -2.92
N THR A 154 5.80 1.50 -3.30
CA THR A 154 5.63 0.13 -2.80
C THR A 154 6.80 -0.75 -3.20
N ASP A 155 7.36 -0.58 -4.40
CA ASP A 155 8.54 -1.32 -4.84
C ASP A 155 9.76 -1.05 -3.92
N ILE A 156 9.98 0.22 -3.53
CA ILE A 156 11.09 0.61 -2.64
C ILE A 156 10.90 0.00 -1.25
N LEU A 157 9.74 0.22 -0.63
CA LEU A 157 9.49 -0.25 0.74
C LEU A 157 9.49 -1.78 0.83
N THR A 158 8.86 -2.46 -0.14
CA THR A 158 8.82 -3.93 -0.15
C THR A 158 10.21 -4.55 -0.23
N MET A 159 11.14 -3.90 -0.94
CA MET A 159 12.54 -4.36 -1.00
C MET A 159 13.25 -4.20 0.34
N ASP A 160 13.08 -3.06 1.01
CA ASP A 160 13.71 -2.79 2.29
C ASP A 160 13.14 -3.71 3.39
N GLN A 161 11.81 -3.86 3.50
CA GLN A 161 11.17 -4.74 4.49
C GLN A 161 11.59 -6.22 4.36
N LYS A 162 11.84 -6.71 3.14
CA LYS A 162 12.29 -8.10 2.91
C LYS A 162 13.75 -8.36 3.29
N THR A 163 14.51 -7.32 3.61
CA THR A 163 15.93 -7.42 3.98
C THR A 163 16.19 -7.23 5.47
N ILE A 164 15.15 -6.94 6.25
CA ILE A 164 15.14 -6.86 7.72
C ILE A 164 15.04 -8.27 8.31
#